data_AF-A0A7C6GFA3-F1
#
_entry.id   AF-A0A7C6GFA3-F1
#
_cell.length_a   1.000
_cell.length_b   1.000
_cell.length_c   1.000
_cell.angle_alpha   90.00
_cell.angle_beta   90.00
_cell.angle_gamma   90.00
#
_symmetry.space_group_name_H-M   'P 1'
#
loop_
_entity.id
_entity.type
_entity.pdbx_description
1 polymer ?
#
loop_
_entity_poly.entity_id
_entity_poly.type
_entity_poly.pdbx_seq_one_letter_code
_entity_poly.pdbx_strand_id
1 'polypeptide(L)' 'MRNNRVTIEEVKGMLLNFRVSNFKSFGSPQEFTTIPGRYRKNKYHVYQGKHYKALKFSAIFGANAAGKSNFVEAISF' A
#
# COMPACT_ATOMS: atom_id res chain seq x y z
N MET A 1 9.13 -30.03 -14.23
CA MET A 1 8.48 -28.71 -14.06
C MET A 1 8.23 -28.49 -12.59
N ARG A 2 8.98 -27.60 -11.93
CA ARG A 2 8.84 -27.37 -10.48
C ARG A 2 7.57 -26.54 -10.24
N ASN A 3 6.61 -27.13 -9.53
CA ASN A 3 5.46 -26.44 -8.98
C ASN A 3 5.95 -25.43 -7.94
N ASN A 4 6.21 -24.20 -8.37
CA ASN A 4 6.37 -23.06 -7.46
C ASN A 4 5.00 -22.68 -6.90
N ARG A 5 4.44 -23.55 -6.04
CA ARG A 5 3.56 -23.06 -4.99
C ARG A 5 4.46 -22.26 -4.07
N VAL A 6 4.53 -20.95 -4.32
CA VAL A 6 4.97 -20.01 -3.30
C VAL A 6 4.06 -20.31 -2.11
N THR A 7 4.63 -20.97 -1.12
CA THR A 7 3.99 -21.19 0.17
C THR A 7 3.51 -19.83 0.61
N ILE A 8 2.21 -19.72 0.87
CA ILE A 8 1.63 -18.55 1.50
C ILE A 8 2.28 -18.54 2.89
N GLU A 9 3.46 -17.93 3.02
CA GLU A 9 3.82 -17.34 4.29
C GLU A 9 2.61 -16.49 4.66
N GLU A 10 2.05 -16.76 5.83
CA GLU A 10 0.95 -16.00 6.38
C GLU A 10 1.38 -14.53 6.43
N VAL A 11 1.05 -13.78 5.39
CA VAL A 11 1.22 -12.33 5.38
C VAL A 11 0.23 -11.83 6.41
N LYS A 12 0.72 -11.53 7.62
CA LYS A 12 -0.04 -10.94 8.71
C LYS A 12 -0.43 -9.50 8.31
N GLY A 13 -1.48 -9.37 7.51
CA GLY A 13 -2.07 -8.10 7.05
C GLY A 13 -1.31 -7.40 5.91
N MET A 14 -2.05 -6.88 4.93
CA MET A 14 -1.53 -5.91 3.95
C MET A 14 -2.32 -4.62 4.07
N LEU A 15 -1.64 -3.47 4.01
CA LEU A 15 -2.30 -2.16 4.00
C LEU A 15 -3.01 -1.95 2.66
N LEU A 16 -4.34 -1.90 2.65
CA LEU A 16 -5.14 -1.69 1.42
C LEU A 16 -5.52 -0.21 1.20
N ASN A 17 -5.91 0.46 2.28
CA ASN A 17 -6.37 1.84 2.25
C ASN A 17 -5.99 2.50 3.59
N PHE A 18 -5.54 3.74 3.51
CA PHE A 18 -5.20 4.60 4.64
C PHE A 18 -5.78 5.99 4.39
N ARG A 19 -6.46 6.54 5.39
CA ARG A 19 -7.02 7.90 5.34
C ARG A 19 -6.57 8.68 6.55
N VAL A 20 -6.16 9.93 6.31
CA VAL A 20 -5.68 10.83 7.35
C VAL A 20 -6.21 12.23 7.11
N SER A 21 -6.60 12.91 8.18
CA SER A 21 -6.99 14.33 8.20
C SER A 21 -6.66 14.92 9.55
N ASN A 22 -6.45 16.23 9.62
CA ASN A 22 -6.09 16.94 10.85
C ASN A 22 -4.89 16.32 11.61
N PHE A 23 -3.87 15.87 10.87
CA PHE A 23 -2.66 15.27 11.46
C PHE A 23 -1.39 15.93 10.90
N LYS A 24 -0.62 16.60 11.75
CA LYS A 24 0.60 17.34 11.38
C LYS A 24 0.39 18.19 10.12
N SER A 25 1.02 17.83 9.00
CA SER A 25 0.90 18.54 7.72
C SER A 25 -0.32 18.17 6.87
N PHE A 26 -1.16 17.23 7.31
CA PHE A 26 -2.38 16.83 6.60
C PHE A 26 -3.60 17.55 7.19
N GLY A 27 -3.87 18.77 6.71
CA GLY A 27 -5.03 19.56 7.16
C GLY A 27 -6.36 19.03 6.57
N SER A 28 -6.39 18.78 5.27
CA SER A 28 -7.54 18.17 4.59
C SER A 28 -7.43 16.65 4.50
N PRO A 29 -8.55 15.92 4.31
CA PRO A 29 -8.53 14.48 4.10
C PRO A 29 -7.62 14.07 2.93
N GLN A 30 -6.69 13.16 3.22
CA GLN A 30 -5.83 12.50 2.25
C GLN A 30 -6.09 11.00 2.27
N GLU A 31 -5.94 10.35 1.10
CA GLU A 31 -6.15 8.92 0.93
C GLU A 31 -4.95 8.30 0.21
N PHE A 32 -4.46 7.19 0.75
CA PHE A 32 -3.47 6.33 0.13
C PHE A 32 -4.04 4.93 -0.04
N THR A 33 -3.93 4.35 -1.23
CA THR A 33 -4.42 3.01 -1.52
C THR A 33 -3.40 2.16 -2.26
N THR A 34 -3.34 0.88 -1.91
CA THR A 34 -2.58 -0.14 -2.62
C THR A 34 -3.49 -1.06 -3.44
N ILE A 35 -4.76 -0.71 -3.59
CA ILE A 35 -5.69 -1.45 -4.44
C ILE A 35 -5.19 -1.33 -5.89
N PRO A 36 -4.89 -2.44 -6.58
CA PRO A 36 -4.37 -2.37 -7.93
C PRO A 36 -5.45 -1.83 -8.88
N GLY A 37 -5.01 -1.00 -9.82
CA GLY A 37 -5.88 -0.49 -10.89
C GLY A 37 -6.40 -1.61 -11.82
N ARG A 38 -7.26 -1.23 -12.77
CA ARG A 38 -7.89 -2.17 -13.72
C ARG A 38 -6.91 -2.79 -14.73
N TYR A 39 -5.70 -2.25 -14.84
CA TYR A 39 -4.71 -2.68 -15.82
C TYR A 39 -4.08 -4.03 -15.46
N ARG A 40 -3.93 -4.89 -16.47
CA ARG A 40 -3.56 -6.31 -16.27
C ARG A 40 -2.11 -6.66 -16.62
N LYS A 41 -1.31 -5.72 -17.16
CA LYS A 41 0.12 -5.97 -17.32
C LYS A 41 0.75 -5.95 -15.93
N ASN A 42 1.75 -6.80 -15.69
CA ASN A 42 2.49 -6.89 -14.43
C ASN A 42 1.73 -7.58 -13.28
N LYS A 43 1.01 -8.68 -13.56
CA LYS A 43 0.30 -9.50 -12.55
C LYS A 43 1.19 -9.94 -11.38
N TYR A 44 2.50 -10.11 -11.61
CA TYR A 44 3.47 -10.50 -10.59
C TYR A 44 3.63 -9.46 -9.46
N HIS A 45 3.29 -8.20 -9.68
CA HIS A 45 3.35 -7.12 -8.68
C HIS A 45 2.09 -7.07 -7.80
N VAL A 46 1.07 -7.85 -8.14
CA VAL A 46 -0.18 -7.93 -7.39
C VAL A 46 -0.16 -9.16 -6.50
N TYR A 47 -0.43 -8.95 -5.22
CA TYR A 47 -0.79 -10.02 -4.30
C TYR A 47 -2.27 -10.35 -4.49
N GLN A 48 -2.57 -11.64 -4.64
CA GLN A 48 -3.92 -12.15 -4.83
C GLN A 48 -4.36 -12.86 -3.56
N GLY A 49 -5.09 -12.14 -2.70
CA GLY A 49 -5.76 -12.72 -1.55
C GLY A 49 -7.07 -13.40 -1.96
N LYS A 50 -7.69 -14.10 -1.00
CA LYS A 50 -8.97 -14.80 -1.22
C LYS A 50 -10.11 -13.85 -1.61
N HIS A 51 -10.15 -12.66 -1.00
CA HIS A 51 -11.22 -11.67 -1.17
C HIS A 51 -10.72 -10.27 -1.57
N TYR A 52 -9.41 -10.08 -1.70
CA TYR A 52 -8.82 -8.78 -1.99
C TYR A 52 -7.60 -8.92 -2.91
N LYS A 53 -7.21 -7.79 -3.50
CA LYS A 53 -5.96 -7.64 -4.23
C LYS A 53 -5.21 -6.46 -3.66
N ALA A 54 -3.89 -6.58 -3.57
CA ALA A 54 -3.03 -5.52 -3.08
C ALA A 54 -1.79 -5.42 -3.98
N LEU A 55 -1.27 -4.22 -4.17
CA LEU A 55 0.07 -4.04 -4.69
C LEU A 55 1.08 -4.52 -3.64
N LYS A 56 2.09 -5.30 -4.08
CA LYS A 56 3.18 -5.77 -3.21
C LYS A 56 4.16 -4.66 -2.83
N PHE A 57 4.13 -3.55 -3.56
CA PHE A 57 5.06 -2.45 -3.43
C PHE A 57 4.37 -1.12 -3.73
N SER A 58 4.76 -0.08 -3.01
CA SER A 58 4.39 1.30 -3.29
C SER A 58 5.53 2.21 -2.87
N ALA A 59 5.74 3.29 -3.61
CA ALA A 59 6.77 4.27 -3.31
C ALA A 59 6.12 5.60 -2.94
N ILE A 60 6.65 6.24 -1.89
CA ILE A 60 6.24 7.57 -1.45
C ILE A 60 7.42 8.50 -1.65
N PHE A 61 7.25 9.51 -2.51
CA PHE A 61 8.29 10.44 -2.91
C PHE A 61 7.70 11.84 -3.09
N GLY A 62 8.58 12.85 -3.15
CA GLY A 62 8.18 14.25 -3.24
C GLY A 62 9.26 15.19 -2.69
N ALA A 63 9.04 16.50 -2.87
CA ALA A 63 9.97 17.54 -2.42
C ALA A 63 10.28 17.47 -0.91
N ASN A 64 11.35 18.12 -0.48
CA ASN A 64 11.64 18.30 0.94
C ASN A 64 10.47 19.01 1.63
N ALA A 65 10.21 18.65 2.89
CA ALA A 65 9.06 19.12 3.66
C ALA A 65 7.65 18.80 3.08
N ALA A 66 7.52 17.98 2.03
CA ALA A 66 6.22 17.58 1.47
C ALA A 66 5.38 16.62 2.36
N GLY A 67 5.74 16.43 3.64
CA GLY A 67 4.96 15.61 4.57
C GLY A 67 5.21 14.09 4.51
N LYS A 68 6.26 13.63 3.82
CA LYS A 68 6.58 12.19 3.70
C LYS A 68 6.81 11.50 5.06
N SER A 69 7.61 12.09 5.95
CA SER A 69 7.81 11.54 7.30
C SER A 69 6.53 11.61 8.13
N ASN A 70 5.76 12.70 7.99
CA ASN A 70 4.45 12.84 8.66
C ASN A 70 3.47 11.74 8.21
N PHE A 71 3.53 11.29 6.94
CA PHE A 71 2.71 10.17 6.47
C PHE A 71 3.05 8.87 7.22
N VAL A 72 4.35 8.57 7.37
CA VAL A 72 4.81 7.38 8.09
C VAL A 72 4.40 7.44 9.56
N GLU A 73 4.52 8.62 10.19
CA GLU A 73 4.07 8.83 11.57
C GLU A 73 2.56 8.68 11.69
N ALA A 74 1.78 9.13 10.71
CA ALA A 74 0.32 8.97 10.72
C ALA A 74 -0.11 7.49 10.65
N ILE A 75 0.67 6.63 9.98
CA ILE A 75 0.44 5.19 9.97
C ILE A 75 0.74 4.56 11.33
N SER A 76 1.68 5.14 12.10
CA SER A 76 2.16 4.61 13.38
C SER A 76 1.45 5.21 14.61
N PHE A 77 0.59 6.21 14.42
CA PHE A 77 -0.13 6.90 15.49
C PHE A 77 -1.23 6.03 16.10
#